data_AF-A0A1H6LHF3-F1
#
_entry.id   AF-A0A1H6LHF3-F1
#
_cell.length_a   1.000
_cell.length_b   1.000
_cell.length_c   1.000
_cell.angle_alpha   90.00
_cell.angle_beta   90.00
_cell.angle_gamma   90.00
#
_symmetry.space_group_name_H-M   'P 1'
#
loop_
_entity.id
_entity.type
_entity.pdbx_description
1 polymer ?
#
loop_
_entity_poly.entity_id
_entity_poly.type
_entity_poly.pdbx_seq_one_letter_code
_entity_poly.pdbx_strand_id
1 'polypeptide(L)'
;MPHTEDDLISINNVLGLGDTVILSRGYGNCRITSTGVSAIWWVKYFNSTDNEILSTIEVVDIPIVACAAQEDIESSTERLKEFTDEL
;
A
#
# COMPACT_ATOMS: atom_id res chain seq x y z
N MET A 1 -11.47 -11.40 -11.38
CA MET A 1 -12.85 -11.95 -11.32
C MET A 1 -13.73 -11.07 -12.17
N PRO A 2 -14.80 -11.58 -12.80
CA PRO A 2 -15.78 -10.71 -13.44
C PRO A 2 -16.56 -9.99 -12.33
N HIS A 3 -16.41 -8.68 -12.25
CA HIS A 3 -17.21 -7.81 -11.39
C HIS A 3 -17.71 -6.65 -12.25
N THR A 4 -18.92 -6.19 -11.94
CA THR A 4 -19.49 -4.96 -12.49
C THR A 4 -19.06 -3.77 -11.66
N GLU A 5 -19.24 -2.56 -12.19
CA GLU A 5 -18.97 -1.33 -11.45
C GLU A 5 -19.87 -1.20 -10.21
N ASP A 6 -21.12 -1.66 -10.31
CA ASP A 6 -22.08 -1.69 -9.19
C ASP A 6 -21.62 -2.62 -8.04
N ASP A 7 -20.95 -3.72 -8.36
CA ASP A 7 -20.38 -4.63 -7.35
C ASP A 7 -19.29 -3.92 -6.56
N LEU A 8 -18.41 -3.17 -7.24
CA LEU A 8 -17.33 -2.41 -6.59
C LEU A 8 -17.88 -1.28 -5.71
N ILE A 9 -18.92 -0.58 -6.17
CA ILE A 9 -19.62 0.44 -5.38
C ILE A 9 -20.22 -0.19 -4.12
N SER A 10 -20.90 -1.34 -4.29
CA SER A 10 -21.52 -2.06 -3.17
C SER A 10 -20.48 -2.51 -2.15
N ILE A 11 -19.34 -3.06 -2.59
CA ILE A 11 -18.25 -3.47 -1.70
C ILE A 11 -17.68 -2.25 -0.95
N ASN A 12 -17.44 -1.14 -1.63
CA ASN A 12 -16.94 0.09 -1.01
C ASN A 12 -17.92 0.65 0.02
N ASN A 13 -19.23 0.59 -0.26
CA ASN A 13 -20.25 1.03 0.68
C ASN A 13 -20.31 0.14 1.94
N VAL A 14 -20.10 -1.17 1.79
CA VAL A 14 -20.11 -2.13 2.91
C VAL A 14 -18.86 -2.02 3.76
N LEU A 15 -17.68 -1.96 3.14
CA LEU A 15 -16.41 -1.84 3.85
C LEU A 15 -16.20 -0.44 4.43
N GLY A 16 -16.82 0.58 3.82
CA GLY A 16 -16.62 1.97 4.18
C GLY A 16 -15.24 2.49 3.81
N LEU A 17 -15.02 3.78 4.06
CA LEU A 17 -13.74 4.45 3.87
C LEU A 17 -13.06 4.61 5.23
N GLY A 18 -11.78 4.28 5.29
CA GLY A 18 -10.91 4.61 6.41
C GLY A 18 -10.15 5.92 6.17
N ASP A 19 -9.48 6.42 7.21
CA ASP A 19 -8.83 7.73 7.19
C ASP A 19 -7.37 7.69 6.67
N THR A 20 -6.82 6.51 6.43
CA THR A 20 -5.43 6.31 6.05
C THR A 20 -5.29 5.93 4.58
N VAL A 21 -4.41 6.64 3.87
CA VAL A 21 -3.94 6.32 2.52
C VAL A 21 -2.42 6.27 2.50
N ILE A 22 -1.85 5.18 2.01
CA ILE A 22 -0.41 4.99 1.82
C ILE A 22 -0.11 4.97 0.33
N LEU A 23 0.87 5.78 -0.07
CA LEU A 23 1.38 5.81 -1.44
C LEU A 23 2.78 5.22 -1.44
N SER A 24 2.93 4.05 -2.05
CA SER A 24 4.23 3.44 -2.25
C SER A 24 4.66 3.68 -3.70
N ARG A 25 5.80 4.34 -3.86
CA ARG A 25 6.41 4.68 -5.17
C ARG A 25 7.77 4.00 -5.39
N GLY A 26 8.04 2.94 -4.61
CA GLY A 26 9.29 2.18 -4.66
C GLY A 26 9.28 1.15 -5.79
N TYR A 27 9.65 -0.10 -5.48
CA TYR A 27 9.58 -1.27 -6.38
C TYR A 27 8.13 -1.70 -6.70
N GLY A 28 7.33 -0.77 -7.20
CA GLY A 28 5.91 -0.90 -7.46
C GLY A 28 5.18 0.39 -7.09
N ASN A 29 4.45 0.97 -8.03
CA ASN A 29 3.56 2.09 -7.75
C ASN A 29 2.25 1.50 -7.22
N CYS A 30 1.99 1.63 -5.92
CA CYS A 30 0.74 1.19 -5.32
C CYS A 30 0.09 2.24 -4.42
N ARG A 31 -1.24 2.23 -4.44
CA ARG A 31 -2.10 3.02 -3.56
C ARG A 31 -2.84 2.07 -2.64
N ILE A 32 -2.59 2.23 -1.35
CA ILE A 32 -3.14 1.40 -0.29
C ILE A 32 -4.09 2.28 0.50
N THR A 33 -5.35 1.88 0.61
CA THR A 33 -6.40 2.66 1.28
C THR A 33 -7.02 1.81 2.38
N SER A 34 -7.03 2.35 3.59
CA SER A 34 -7.77 1.73 4.69
C SER A 34 -9.27 1.79 4.43
N THR A 35 -9.99 0.77 4.89
CA THR A 35 -11.46 0.77 4.88
C THR A 35 -12.00 1.18 6.26
N GLY A 36 -13.32 1.30 6.37
CA GLY A 36 -13.99 1.50 7.66
C GLY A 36 -13.89 0.29 8.59
N VAL A 37 -13.37 -0.84 8.10
CA VAL A 37 -13.15 -2.07 8.86
C VAL A 37 -11.65 -2.26 9.13
N SER A 38 -11.30 -2.49 10.39
CA SER A 38 -9.92 -2.76 10.81
C SER A 38 -9.35 -3.98 10.07
N ALA A 39 -8.05 -3.93 9.76
CA ALA A 39 -7.31 -4.97 9.03
C ALA A 39 -7.85 -5.30 7.63
N ILE A 40 -8.71 -4.46 7.04
CA ILE A 40 -9.14 -4.58 5.64
C ILE A 40 -8.64 -3.39 4.83
N TRP A 41 -7.90 -3.71 3.77
CA TRP A 41 -7.19 -2.74 2.95
C TRP A 41 -7.53 -2.92 1.48
N TRP A 42 -7.76 -1.81 0.78
CA TRP A 42 -7.75 -1.77 -0.67
C TRP A 42 -6.33 -1.52 -1.16
N VAL A 43 -5.76 -2.45 -1.92
CA VAL A 43 -4.43 -2.32 -2.51
C VAL A 43 -4.56 -2.28 -4.03
N LYS A 44 -4.21 -1.13 -4.61
CA LYS A 44 -4.25 -0.89 -6.05
C LYS A 44 -2.84 -0.74 -6.59
N TYR A 45 -2.52 -1.52 -7.61
CA TYR A 45 -1.24 -1.51 -8.30
C TYR A 45 -1.38 -0.75 -9.62
N PHE A 46 -0.38 0.06 -9.93
CA PHE A 46 -0.31 0.88 -11.12
C PHE A 46 0.95 0.53 -11.91
N ASN A 47 0.87 0.63 -13.23
CA ASN A 47 2.04 0.53 -14.08
C ASN A 47 2.82 1.86 -14.14
N SER A 48 3.88 1.90 -14.95
CA SER A 48 4.73 3.08 -15.15
C SER A 48 4.03 4.28 -15.77
N THR A 49 2.85 4.09 -16.37
CA THR A 49 2.03 5.14 -17.00
C THR A 49 0.82 5.50 -16.11
N ASP A 50 0.82 5.11 -14.84
CA ASP A 50 -0.22 5.39 -13.84
C ASP A 50 -1.60 4.77 -14.16
N ASN A 51 -1.63 3.71 -14.97
CA ASN A 51 -2.85 2.92 -15.19
C ASN A 51 -2.96 1.80 -14.16
N GLU A 52 -4.15 1.63 -13.57
CA GLU A 52 -4.45 0.52 -12.65
C GLU A 52 -4.32 -0.81 -13.39
N ILE A 53 -3.49 -1.72 -12.86
CA ILE A 53 -3.25 -3.05 -13.43
C ILE A 53 -3.81 -4.18 -12.56
N LEU A 54 -3.97 -3.95 -11.27
CA LEU A 54 -4.51 -4.90 -10.32
C LEU A 54 -5.11 -4.16 -9.13
N SER A 55 -6.28 -4.59 -8.69
CA SER A 55 -6.92 -4.12 -7.47
C SER A 55 -7.28 -5.32 -6.61
N THR A 56 -6.83 -5.30 -5.36
CA THR A 56 -7.03 -6.38 -4.39
C THR A 56 -7.58 -5.83 -3.08
N ILE A 57 -8.36 -6.67 -2.40
CA ILE A 57 -8.71 -6.46 -1.00
C ILE A 57 -7.83 -7.40 -0.19
N GLU A 58 -7.06 -6.85 0.73
CA GLU A 58 -6.16 -7.60 1.61
C GLU A 58 -6.70 -7.55 3.04
N VAL A 59 -6.84 -8.73 3.66
CA VAL A 59 -7.32 -8.89 5.04
C VAL A 59 -6.11 -9.24 5.91
N VAL A 60 -5.39 -8.21 6.32
CA VAL A 60 -4.10 -8.27 7.03
C VAL A 60 -3.95 -7.06 7.92
N ASP A 61 -3.14 -7.15 8.98
CA ASP A 61 -2.89 -6.02 9.88
C ASP A 61 -2.30 -4.82 9.10
N ILE A 62 -1.25 -5.09 8.30
CA ILE A 62 -0.59 -4.11 7.43
C ILE A 62 -0.22 -4.81 6.11
N PRO A 63 -0.58 -4.26 4.94
CA PRO A 63 -0.16 -4.79 3.64
C PRO A 63 1.36 -4.83 3.52
N ILE A 64 1.90 -5.98 3.08
CA ILE A 64 3.36 -6.17 2.99
C ILE A 64 4.02 -5.13 2.07
N VAL A 65 3.30 -4.66 1.06
CA VAL A 65 3.74 -3.62 0.11
C VAL A 65 3.86 -2.22 0.73
N ALA A 66 3.32 -2.01 1.94
CA ALA A 66 3.56 -0.81 2.74
C ALA A 66 4.83 -0.91 3.61
N CYS A 67 5.33 -2.13 3.85
CA CYS A 67 6.49 -2.35 4.68
C CYS A 67 7.78 -2.17 3.87
N ALA A 68 8.78 -1.54 4.48
CA ALA A 68 10.13 -1.52 3.92
C ALA A 68 10.74 -2.94 3.94
N ALA A 69 11.56 -3.27 2.96
CA ALA A 69 12.31 -4.51 3.00
C ALA A 69 13.37 -4.45 4.12
N GLN A 70 13.73 -5.61 4.65
CA GLN A 70 14.76 -5.71 5.70
C GLN A 70 16.09 -5.08 5.23
N GLU A 71 16.46 -5.30 3.97
CA GLU A 71 17.65 -4.75 3.33
C GLU A 71 17.63 -3.21 3.29
N ASP A 72 16.46 -2.59 3.05
CA ASP A 72 16.31 -1.13 3.05
C ASP A 72 16.52 -0.56 4.46
N ILE A 73 16.05 -1.27 5.50
CA ILE A 73 16.21 -0.87 6.90
C ILE A 73 17.68 -0.96 7.33
N GLU A 74 18.35 -2.05 6.98
CA GLU A 74 19.76 -2.28 7.26
C GLU A 74 20.64 -1.24 6.56
N SER A 75 20.43 -1.04 5.25
CA SER A 75 21.15 -0.02 4.47
C SER A 75 20.91 1.39 5.00
N SER A 76 19.68 1.72 5.40
CA SER A 76 19.38 3.02 6.01
C SER A 76 20.10 3.21 7.34
N THR A 77 20.23 2.15 8.14
CA THR A 77 20.93 2.18 9.43
C THR A 77 22.42 2.43 9.26
N GLU A 78 23.06 1.79 8.28
CA GLU A 78 24.48 2.02 7.96
C GLU A 78 24.72 3.46 7.50
N ARG A 79 23.90 3.95 6.55
CA ARG A 79 24.00 5.32 6.05
C ARG A 79 23.82 6.37 7.15
N LEU A 80 22.90 6.15 8.09
CA LEU A 80 22.70 7.05 9.22
C LEU A 80 23.91 7.10 10.16
N LYS A 81 24.64 5.99 10.34
CA LYS A 81 25.88 5.96 11.14
C LYS A 81 27.00 6.75 10.46
N GLU A 82 27.19 6.56 9.15
CA GLU A 82 28.18 7.32 8.36
C GLU A 82 27.97 8.83 8.52
N PHE A 83 26.73 9.31 8.42
CA PHE A 83 26.42 10.73 8.65
C PHE A 83 26.73 11.21 10.07
N THR A 84 26.62 10.34 11.07
CA THR A 84 26.88 10.70 12.47
C THR A 84 28.39 10.74 12.76
N ASP A 85 29.18 9.89 12.11
CA ASP A 85 30.64 9.84 12.27
C ASP A 85 31.36 10.98 11.52
N GLU A 86 30.71 11.61 10.53
CA GLU A 86 31.21 12.80 9.82
C GLU A 86 30.89 14.14 10.53
N LEU A 87 30.12 14.13 11.62
CA LEU A 87 29.76 15.29 12.45
C LEU A 87 30.76 15.54 13.60
#